data_AF-A0A7K3XNR5-F1
#
_entry.id   AF-A0A7K3XNR5-F1
#
_cell.length_a   1.000
_cell.length_b   1.000
_cell.length_c   1.000
_cell.angle_alpha   90.00
_cell.angle_beta   90.00
_cell.angle_gamma   90.00
#
_symmetry.space_group_name_H-M   'P 1'
#
loop_
_entity.id
_entity.type
_entity.pdbx_description
1 polymer ?
#
loop_
_entity_poly.entity_id
_entity_poly.type
_entity_poly.pdbx_seq_one_letter_code
_entity_poly.pdbx_strand_id
1 'polypeptide(L)'
;NVWYWFKQSKIVPVHRAHDIAMEFLADLLREILMEDEDGIVPLVRNAGEEVLVNRIEKKFYEKGFSTAQFSQFSSLLGREIDEYINHHFFANFSDHLNLFMYLPKTPFIWHITSGKHGAFEAYIIIYKWSKDKLFTIKSVYVEKRESALRRELQDAAGSNTVAAQEAQERIPKQLDELQEFKQKIDELLAEGYDPQLDDGVGKNIAPLQKRGMITYDVLNPGQLEKYLNADW
;
A
#
# COMPACT_ATOMS: atom_id res chain seq x y z
N ASN A 1 -27.98 21.40 15.52
CA ASN A 1 -28.24 20.93 14.15
C ASN A 1 -27.08 21.36 13.26
N VAL A 2 -26.00 20.57 13.25
CA VAL A 2 -24.73 20.87 12.55
C VAL A 2 -24.95 21.00 11.03
N TRP A 3 -25.98 20.29 10.54
CA TRP A 3 -26.52 20.39 9.18
C TRP A 3 -26.94 21.80 8.74
N TYR A 4 -27.39 22.65 9.65
CA TYR A 4 -27.78 24.03 9.33
C TYR A 4 -26.57 24.94 9.11
N TRP A 5 -25.47 24.73 9.86
CA TRP A 5 -24.21 25.46 9.69
C TRP A 5 -23.49 25.06 8.39
N PHE A 6 -23.59 23.79 7.97
CA PHE A 6 -23.06 23.30 6.68
C PHE A 6 -23.72 23.96 5.46
N LYS A 7 -24.99 24.37 5.57
CA LYS A 7 -25.73 25.01 4.47
C LYS A 7 -25.47 26.51 4.35
N GLN A 8 -24.99 27.16 5.42
CA GLN A 8 -24.72 28.61 5.46
C GLN A 8 -23.24 28.98 5.36
N SER A 9 -22.32 28.13 5.85
CA SER A 9 -20.87 28.34 5.74
C SER A 9 -20.32 27.63 4.51
N LYS A 10 -20.06 28.36 3.43
CA LYS A 10 -19.48 27.82 2.17
C LYS A 10 -18.00 27.40 2.27
N ILE A 11 -17.44 27.24 3.47
CA ILE A 11 -16.01 26.97 3.67
C ILE A 11 -15.85 25.80 4.65
N VAL A 12 -15.32 24.69 4.16
CA VAL A 12 -14.78 23.60 4.99
C VAL A 12 -13.33 23.97 5.30
N PRO A 13 -12.88 23.95 6.57
CA PRO A 13 -11.46 24.14 6.89
C PRO A 13 -10.60 23.13 6.12
N VAL A 14 -9.49 23.58 5.55
CA VAL A 14 -8.64 22.76 4.65
C VAL A 14 -8.28 21.41 5.26
N HIS A 15 -7.90 21.37 6.54
CA HIS A 15 -7.59 20.14 7.26
C HIS A 15 -8.76 19.15 7.26
N ARG A 16 -9.98 19.64 7.53
CA ARG A 16 -11.18 18.81 7.56
C ARG A 16 -11.59 18.33 6.17
N ALA A 17 -11.34 19.14 5.13
CA ALA A 17 -11.55 18.73 3.74
C ALA A 17 -10.58 17.61 3.35
N HIS A 18 -9.31 17.72 3.76
CA HIS A 18 -8.31 16.66 3.56
C HIS A 18 -8.69 15.37 4.28
N ASP A 19 -9.12 15.44 5.56
CA ASP A 19 -9.55 14.24 6.31
C ASP A 19 -10.73 13.53 5.62
N ILE A 20 -11.75 14.29 5.20
CA ILE A 20 -12.91 13.73 4.49
C ILE A 20 -12.48 13.12 3.14
N ALA A 21 -11.56 13.76 2.42
CA ALA A 21 -11.05 13.22 1.16
C ALA A 21 -10.25 11.93 1.38
N MET A 22 -9.42 11.87 2.42
CA MET A 22 -8.66 10.69 2.80
C MET A 22 -9.58 9.55 3.26
N GLU A 23 -10.59 9.82 4.09
CA GLU A 23 -11.61 8.85 4.50
C GLU A 23 -12.39 8.29 3.30
N PHE A 24 -12.78 9.15 2.36
CA PHE A 24 -13.43 8.74 1.11
C PHE A 24 -12.52 7.86 0.25
N LEU A 25 -11.23 8.22 0.14
CA LEU A 25 -10.24 7.40 -0.54
C LEU A 25 -10.06 6.05 0.15
N ALA A 26 -10.00 6.03 1.49
CA ALA A 26 -9.88 4.79 2.26
C ALA A 26 -11.08 3.86 2.01
N ASP A 27 -12.29 4.39 1.92
CA ASP A 27 -13.49 3.61 1.60
C ASP A 27 -13.45 3.04 0.17
N LEU A 28 -13.04 3.85 -0.81
CA LEU A 28 -12.81 3.40 -2.19
C LEU A 28 -11.78 2.28 -2.27
N LEU A 29 -10.64 2.45 -1.61
CA LEU A 29 -9.57 1.47 -1.57
C LEU A 29 -10.03 0.17 -0.90
N ARG A 30 -10.77 0.28 0.21
CA ARG A 30 -11.39 -0.86 0.88
C ARG A 30 -12.32 -1.63 -0.05
N GLU A 31 -13.18 -0.94 -0.80
CA GLU A 31 -14.06 -1.59 -1.79
C GLU A 31 -13.26 -2.32 -2.86
N ILE A 32 -12.28 -1.65 -3.49
CA ILE A 32 -11.43 -2.24 -4.53
C ILE A 32 -10.73 -3.51 -4.00
N LEU A 33 -10.13 -3.45 -2.81
CA LEU A 33 -9.44 -4.60 -2.21
C LEU A 33 -10.41 -5.71 -1.77
N MET A 34 -11.64 -5.37 -1.37
CA MET A 34 -12.65 -6.36 -0.99
C MET A 34 -13.27 -7.06 -2.21
N GLU A 35 -13.32 -6.40 -3.36
CA GLU A 35 -13.74 -7.00 -4.63
C GLU A 35 -12.66 -7.89 -5.26
N ASP A 36 -11.39 -7.57 -5.03
CA ASP A 36 -10.27 -8.37 -5.49
C ASP A 36 -10.26 -9.75 -4.79
N GLU A 37 -10.10 -10.86 -5.52
CA GLU A 37 -10.22 -12.21 -4.96
C GLU A 37 -9.27 -12.44 -3.78
N ASP A 38 -8.02 -11.97 -3.91
CA ASP A 38 -7.01 -12.19 -2.90
C ASP A 38 -6.78 -10.99 -1.97
N GLY A 39 -7.35 -9.84 -2.33
CA GLY A 39 -7.26 -8.61 -1.56
C GLY A 39 -5.93 -7.90 -1.70
N ILE A 40 -5.19 -8.14 -2.79
CA ILE A 40 -3.88 -7.57 -3.08
C ILE A 40 -3.98 -6.77 -4.38
N VAL A 41 -3.66 -5.48 -4.31
CA VAL A 41 -3.61 -4.65 -5.53
C VAL A 41 -2.23 -4.00 -5.65
N PRO A 42 -1.50 -4.27 -6.75
CA PRO A 42 -0.16 -3.72 -6.94
C PRO A 42 -0.21 -2.22 -7.23
N LEU A 43 0.77 -1.50 -6.68
CA LEU A 43 1.06 -0.11 -7.02
C LEU A 43 2.02 -0.02 -8.22
N VAL A 44 2.83 -1.06 -8.41
CA VAL A 44 3.80 -1.14 -9.52
C VAL A 44 3.23 -1.82 -10.76
N ARG A 45 3.63 -1.35 -11.93
CA ARG A 45 3.25 -1.97 -13.22
C ARG A 45 3.89 -3.35 -13.39
N ASN A 46 3.25 -4.18 -14.21
CA ASN A 46 3.75 -5.51 -14.62
C ASN A 46 3.89 -6.51 -13.45
N ALA A 47 3.13 -6.33 -12.37
CA ALA A 47 3.01 -7.32 -11.29
C ALA A 47 1.89 -8.35 -11.54
N GLY A 48 1.34 -8.39 -12.75
CA GLY A 48 0.34 -9.38 -13.18
C GLY A 48 -1.08 -8.86 -13.32
N GLU A 49 -1.37 -7.68 -12.77
CA GLU A 49 -2.69 -7.07 -12.81
C GLU A 49 -2.61 -5.56 -13.00
N GLU A 50 -3.77 -4.93 -13.16
CA GLU A 50 -3.88 -3.47 -13.27
C GLU A 50 -3.48 -2.77 -11.96
N VAL A 51 -2.71 -1.69 -12.08
CA VAL A 51 -2.24 -0.88 -10.96
C VAL A 51 -3.38 -0.15 -10.25
N LEU A 52 -3.22 0.08 -8.95
CA LEU A 52 -4.25 0.66 -8.10
C LEU A 52 -4.80 2.01 -8.61
N VAL A 53 -3.95 2.92 -9.10
CA VAL A 53 -4.39 4.25 -9.56
C VAL A 53 -5.44 4.17 -10.68
N ASN A 54 -5.28 3.24 -11.62
CA ASN A 54 -6.26 3.04 -12.69
C ASN A 54 -7.57 2.44 -12.15
N ARG A 55 -7.47 1.55 -11.15
CA ARG A 55 -8.66 0.97 -10.50
C ARG A 55 -9.43 2.02 -9.71
N ILE A 56 -8.73 2.95 -9.03
CA ILE A 56 -9.35 4.10 -8.35
C ILE A 56 -10.12 4.94 -9.37
N GLU A 57 -9.50 5.32 -10.48
CA GLU A 57 -10.15 6.13 -11.51
C GLU A 57 -11.44 5.46 -12.03
N LYS A 58 -11.39 4.16 -12.36
CA LYS A 58 -12.58 3.39 -12.76
C LYS A 58 -13.65 3.40 -11.67
N LYS A 59 -13.27 3.20 -10.40
CA LYS A 59 -14.19 3.19 -9.26
C LYS A 59 -14.88 4.54 -9.05
N PHE A 60 -14.17 5.65 -9.30
CA PHE A 60 -14.77 6.98 -9.32
C PHE A 60 -15.88 7.08 -10.37
N TYR A 61 -15.63 6.62 -11.60
CA TYR A 61 -16.64 6.65 -12.67
C TYR A 61 -17.83 5.74 -12.37
N GLU A 62 -17.60 4.55 -11.81
CA GLU A 62 -18.67 3.64 -11.36
C GLU A 62 -19.58 4.27 -10.30
N LYS A 63 -19.01 5.08 -9.40
CA LYS A 63 -19.77 5.84 -8.39
C LYS A 63 -20.44 7.11 -8.94
N GLY A 64 -20.34 7.37 -10.25
CA GLY A 64 -21.00 8.49 -10.93
C GLY A 64 -20.25 9.81 -10.86
N PHE A 65 -18.98 9.82 -10.46
CA PHE A 65 -18.16 11.02 -10.54
C PHE A 65 -17.74 11.27 -11.99
N SER A 66 -17.68 12.54 -12.39
CA SER A 66 -17.14 12.96 -13.68
C SER A 66 -15.62 13.05 -13.66
N THR A 67 -14.97 13.05 -14.83
CA THR A 67 -13.53 13.30 -14.97
C THR A 67 -13.12 14.61 -14.31
N ALA A 68 -13.93 15.66 -14.40
CA ALA A 68 -13.64 16.95 -13.74
C ALA A 68 -13.62 16.82 -12.21
N GLN A 69 -14.54 16.04 -11.62
CA GLN A 69 -14.55 15.79 -10.17
C GLN A 69 -13.38 14.91 -9.73
N PHE A 70 -12.99 13.92 -10.55
CA PHE A 70 -11.79 13.13 -10.31
C PHE A 70 -10.53 13.99 -10.31
N SER A 71 -10.35 14.86 -11.31
CA SER A 71 -9.22 15.80 -11.34
C SER A 71 -9.22 16.80 -10.18
N GLN A 72 -10.40 17.23 -9.71
CA GLN A 72 -10.51 18.12 -8.54
C GLN A 72 -10.17 17.42 -7.23
N PHE A 73 -10.24 16.08 -7.18
CA PHE A 73 -9.96 15.32 -5.97
C PHE A 73 -8.51 15.48 -5.50
N SER A 74 -7.54 15.58 -6.42
CA SER A 74 -6.14 15.91 -6.10
C SER A 74 -6.02 17.21 -5.30
N SER A 75 -6.87 18.20 -5.59
CA SER A 75 -6.88 19.47 -4.83
C SER A 75 -7.35 19.30 -3.39
N LEU A 76 -8.26 18.36 -3.12
CA LEU A 76 -8.76 18.06 -1.79
C LEU A 76 -7.75 17.26 -0.97
N LEU A 77 -7.02 16.34 -1.61
CA LEU A 77 -5.88 15.64 -1.02
C LEU A 77 -4.64 16.55 -0.86
N GLY A 78 -4.61 17.67 -1.57
CA GLY A 78 -3.47 18.59 -1.63
C GLY A 78 -2.28 18.06 -2.44
N ARG A 79 -2.43 16.92 -3.13
CA ARG A 79 -1.42 16.21 -3.93
C ARG A 79 -2.11 15.43 -5.04
N GLU A 80 -1.36 15.04 -6.07
CA GLU A 80 -1.87 14.10 -7.06
C GLU A 80 -2.19 12.75 -6.41
N ILE A 81 -3.26 12.11 -6.86
CA ILE A 81 -3.75 10.84 -6.28
C ILE A 81 -2.65 9.78 -6.30
N ASP A 82 -1.91 9.67 -7.41
CA ASP A 82 -0.82 8.70 -7.56
C ASP A 82 0.30 8.97 -6.55
N GLU A 83 0.73 10.21 -6.39
CA GLU A 83 1.72 10.60 -5.37
C GLU A 83 1.19 10.29 -3.96
N TYR A 84 -0.07 10.61 -3.69
CA TYR A 84 -0.68 10.43 -2.39
C TYR A 84 -0.76 8.96 -1.98
N ILE A 85 -1.22 8.06 -2.86
CA ILE A 85 -1.29 6.63 -2.56
C ILE A 85 0.10 6.00 -2.42
N ASN A 86 1.08 6.41 -3.24
CA ASN A 86 2.42 5.81 -3.16
C ASN A 86 3.23 6.28 -1.95
N HIS A 87 2.96 7.48 -1.40
CA HIS A 87 3.87 8.08 -0.41
C HIS A 87 3.23 8.62 0.87
N HIS A 88 1.91 8.79 0.92
CA HIS A 88 1.26 9.52 2.03
C HIS A 88 0.07 8.81 2.65
N PHE A 89 -0.74 8.10 1.86
CA PHE A 89 -2.00 7.54 2.32
C PHE A 89 -1.80 6.60 3.51
N PHE A 90 -0.88 5.62 3.43
CA PHE A 90 -0.74 4.64 4.51
C PHE A 90 -0.34 5.28 5.85
N ALA A 91 0.55 6.28 5.82
CA ALA A 91 0.94 7.01 7.02
C ALA A 91 -0.22 7.83 7.59
N ASN A 92 -0.83 8.67 6.76
CA ASN A 92 -1.94 9.53 7.16
C ASN A 92 -3.14 8.71 7.67
N PHE A 93 -3.46 7.62 6.99
CA PHE A 93 -4.54 6.71 7.35
C PHE A 93 -4.25 5.97 8.66
N SER A 94 -3.03 5.48 8.84
CA SER A 94 -2.61 4.83 10.10
C SER A 94 -2.69 5.80 11.28
N ASP A 95 -2.25 7.04 11.09
CA ASP A 95 -2.30 8.07 12.14
C ASP A 95 -3.72 8.54 12.42
N HIS A 96 -4.55 8.68 11.40
CA HIS A 96 -5.97 9.01 11.54
C HIS A 96 -6.73 7.96 12.37
N LEU A 97 -6.38 6.68 12.23
CA LEU A 97 -6.97 5.59 13.01
C LEU A 97 -6.40 5.46 14.43
N ASN A 98 -5.40 6.26 14.81
CA ASN A 98 -4.77 6.21 16.13
C ASN A 98 -5.57 6.98 17.18
N LEU A 99 -6.76 6.48 17.54
CA LEU A 99 -7.62 7.12 18.53
C LEU A 99 -7.01 7.17 19.94
N PHE A 100 -6.16 6.19 20.28
CA PHE A 100 -5.53 6.07 21.59
C PHE A 100 -4.02 5.83 21.45
N MET A 101 -3.21 6.86 21.70
CA MET A 101 -1.75 6.82 21.47
C MET A 101 -0.98 5.71 22.19
N TYR A 102 -1.55 5.15 23.26
CA TYR A 102 -0.96 4.04 24.02
C TYR A 102 -1.29 2.66 23.44
N LEU A 103 -2.27 2.57 22.54
CA LEU A 103 -2.58 1.37 21.76
C LEU A 103 -1.87 1.44 20.40
N PRO A 104 -1.63 0.29 19.76
CA PRO A 104 -1.19 0.26 18.37
C PRO A 104 -2.17 1.00 17.46
N LYS A 105 -1.63 1.61 16.41
CA LYS A 105 -2.47 2.03 15.28
C LYS A 105 -3.13 0.79 14.67
N THR A 106 -4.35 0.92 14.19
CA THR A 106 -5.13 -0.21 13.64
C THR A 106 -5.56 0.00 12.19
N PRO A 107 -4.64 0.31 11.25
CA PRO A 107 -4.97 0.36 9.84
C PRO A 107 -5.43 -1.02 9.33
N PHE A 108 -6.52 -1.02 8.56
CA PHE A 108 -7.05 -2.24 7.93
C PHE A 108 -6.62 -2.41 6.47
N ILE A 109 -5.97 -1.41 5.88
CA ILE A 109 -5.29 -1.47 4.58
C ILE A 109 -3.80 -1.29 4.87
N TRP A 110 -2.96 -2.25 4.45
CA TRP A 110 -1.50 -2.17 4.64
C TRP A 110 -0.79 -1.93 3.32
N HIS A 111 0.24 -1.10 3.36
CA HIS A 111 1.12 -0.84 2.24
C HIS A 111 2.39 -1.68 2.38
N ILE A 112 2.43 -2.77 1.62
CA ILE A 112 3.58 -3.67 1.56
C ILE A 112 4.59 -3.12 0.57
N THR A 113 5.87 -3.13 0.95
CA THR A 113 6.99 -2.72 0.09
C THR A 113 8.12 -3.75 0.12
N SER A 114 8.80 -3.92 -1.01
CA SER A 114 10.05 -4.67 -1.08
C SER A 114 11.23 -3.90 -0.51
N GLY A 115 11.21 -2.57 -0.56
CA GLY A 115 12.31 -1.73 -0.10
C GLY A 115 12.39 -0.36 -0.78
N LYS A 116 13.57 0.24 -0.67
CA LYS A 116 13.85 1.65 -1.02
C LYS A 116 13.84 1.97 -2.51
N HIS A 117 13.95 0.96 -3.37
CA HIS A 117 13.94 1.10 -4.83
C HIS A 117 12.55 0.89 -5.43
N GLY A 118 11.53 0.65 -4.58
CA GLY A 118 10.14 0.46 -5.01
C GLY A 118 10.01 -0.64 -6.05
N ALA A 119 10.78 -1.73 -5.89
CA ALA A 119 10.81 -2.80 -6.89
C ALA A 119 9.45 -3.50 -6.98
N PHE A 120 8.81 -3.70 -5.83
CA PHE A 120 7.45 -4.17 -5.65
C PHE A 120 6.76 -3.43 -4.51
N GLU A 121 5.55 -2.93 -4.78
CA GLU A 121 4.69 -2.32 -3.78
C GLU A 121 3.23 -2.71 -4.05
N ALA A 122 2.47 -2.95 -2.99
CA ALA A 122 1.06 -3.31 -3.08
C ALA A 122 0.28 -2.86 -1.84
N TYR A 123 -1.01 -2.60 -2.04
CA TYR A 123 -1.96 -2.52 -0.93
C TYR A 123 -2.60 -3.87 -0.69
N ILE A 124 -2.74 -4.23 0.57
CA ILE A 124 -3.45 -5.43 1.01
C ILE A 124 -4.51 -5.09 2.04
N ILE A 125 -5.63 -5.81 2.04
CA ILE A 125 -6.67 -5.70 3.06
C ILE A 125 -6.49 -6.78 4.14
N ILE A 126 -6.49 -6.40 5.41
CA ILE A 126 -6.24 -7.36 6.51
C ILE A 126 -7.28 -8.47 6.59
N TYR A 127 -8.50 -8.23 6.12
CA TYR A 127 -9.60 -9.19 6.16
C TYR A 127 -9.39 -10.42 5.27
N LYS A 128 -8.47 -10.33 4.30
CA LYS A 128 -8.10 -11.44 3.41
C LYS A 128 -6.66 -11.90 3.64
N TRP A 129 -5.94 -11.23 4.53
CA TRP A 129 -4.53 -11.48 4.78
C TRP A 129 -4.31 -12.81 5.50
N SER A 130 -3.41 -13.63 4.96
CA SER A 130 -3.08 -14.94 5.49
C SER A 130 -1.67 -15.35 5.07
N LYS A 131 -1.18 -16.46 5.64
CA LYS A 131 0.06 -17.10 5.19
C LYS A 131 0.05 -17.39 3.68
N ASP A 132 -1.07 -17.88 3.16
CA ASP A 132 -1.23 -18.18 1.73
C ASP A 132 -1.14 -16.92 0.89
N LYS A 133 -1.72 -15.80 1.33
CA LYS A 133 -1.61 -14.51 0.61
C LYS A 133 -0.19 -13.97 0.60
N LEU A 134 0.56 -14.13 1.71
CA LEU A 134 1.99 -13.81 1.74
C LEU A 134 2.76 -14.67 0.72
N PHE A 135 2.44 -15.95 0.61
CA PHE A 135 3.04 -16.83 -0.41
C PHE A 135 2.62 -16.43 -1.85
N THR A 136 1.38 -15.99 -2.07
CA THR A 136 0.90 -15.48 -3.36
C THR A 136 1.68 -14.23 -3.80
N ILE A 137 1.97 -13.30 -2.89
CA ILE A 137 2.83 -12.13 -3.19
C ILE A 137 4.14 -12.61 -3.80
N LYS A 138 4.81 -13.56 -3.15
CA LYS A 138 6.09 -14.10 -3.63
C LYS A 138 5.93 -14.80 -4.97
N SER A 139 5.06 -15.81 -5.04
CA SER A 139 5.00 -16.78 -6.15
C SER A 139 4.32 -16.25 -7.41
N VAL A 140 3.48 -15.21 -7.30
CA VAL A 140 2.73 -14.64 -8.42
C VAL A 140 3.20 -13.23 -8.73
N TYR A 141 2.99 -12.28 -7.81
CA TYR A 141 3.19 -10.87 -8.10
C TYR A 141 4.67 -10.52 -8.29
N VAL A 142 5.51 -10.95 -7.34
CA VAL A 142 6.96 -10.70 -7.38
C VAL A 142 7.61 -11.46 -8.55
N GLU A 143 7.24 -12.71 -8.82
CA GLU A 143 7.77 -13.45 -9.98
C GLU A 143 7.44 -12.78 -11.33
N LYS A 144 6.19 -12.32 -11.50
CA LYS A 144 5.79 -11.58 -12.71
C LYS A 144 6.54 -10.26 -12.84
N ARG A 145 6.70 -9.54 -11.73
CA ARG A 145 7.44 -8.26 -11.68
C ARG A 145 8.91 -8.46 -12.02
N GLU A 146 9.56 -9.46 -11.43
CA GLU A 146 10.96 -9.80 -11.71
C GLU A 146 11.15 -10.16 -13.19
N SER A 147 10.28 -11.01 -13.72
CA SER A 147 10.31 -11.40 -15.14
C SER A 147 10.15 -10.20 -16.07
N ALA A 148 9.28 -9.24 -15.72
CA ALA A 148 9.10 -8.02 -16.49
C ALA A 148 10.33 -7.11 -16.44
N LEU A 149 10.93 -6.92 -15.26
CA LEU A 149 12.15 -6.15 -15.07
C LEU A 149 13.33 -6.75 -15.87
N ARG A 150 13.48 -8.08 -15.87
CA ARG A 150 14.53 -8.76 -16.65
C ARG A 150 14.36 -8.53 -18.16
N ARG A 151 13.12 -8.57 -18.67
CA ARG A 151 12.83 -8.25 -20.08
C ARG A 151 13.14 -6.79 -20.40
N GLU A 152 12.68 -5.85 -19.56
CA GLU A 152 12.95 -4.42 -19.72
C GLU A 152 14.46 -4.13 -19.75
N LEU A 153 15.24 -4.80 -18.88
CA LEU A 153 16.70 -4.68 -18.87
C LEU A 153 17.35 -5.23 -20.15
N GLN A 154 16.87 -6.37 -20.65
CA GLN A 154 17.35 -6.96 -21.90
C GLN A 154 17.06 -6.05 -23.10
N ASP A 155 15.86 -5.49 -23.17
CA ASP A 155 15.46 -4.56 -24.23
C ASP A 155 16.29 -3.26 -24.17
N ALA A 156 16.59 -2.78 -22.96
CA ALA A 156 17.43 -1.60 -22.76
C ALA A 156 18.89 -1.83 -23.15
N ALA A 157 19.43 -3.06 -23.07
CA ALA A 157 20.84 -3.36 -23.33
C ALA A 157 21.29 -3.04 -24.78
N GLY A 158 20.36 -2.97 -25.74
CA GLY A 158 20.62 -2.62 -27.14
C GLY A 158 20.37 -1.15 -27.49
N SER A 159 19.95 -0.31 -26.53
CA SER A 159 19.52 1.07 -26.77
C SER A 159 20.43 2.08 -26.04
N ASN A 160 20.76 3.18 -26.73
CA ASN A 160 21.54 4.29 -26.17
C ASN A 160 20.66 5.50 -25.78
N THR A 161 19.35 5.30 -25.62
CA THR A 161 18.46 6.38 -25.15
C THR A 161 18.67 6.65 -23.66
N VAL A 162 18.37 7.88 -23.22
CA VAL A 162 18.43 8.25 -21.78
C VAL A 162 17.59 7.30 -20.93
N ALA A 163 16.37 6.98 -21.37
CA ALA A 163 15.50 6.03 -20.68
C ALA A 163 16.11 4.62 -20.57
N ALA A 164 16.87 4.16 -21.59
CA ALA A 164 17.53 2.87 -21.53
C ALA A 164 18.71 2.88 -20.54
N GLN A 165 19.46 3.98 -20.46
CA GLN A 165 20.53 4.15 -19.47
C GLN A 165 19.96 4.16 -18.03
N GLU A 166 18.89 4.92 -17.79
CA GLU A 166 18.19 4.95 -16.50
C GLU A 166 17.68 3.56 -16.10
N ALA A 167 17.13 2.81 -17.04
CA ALA A 167 16.69 1.44 -16.83
C ALA A 167 17.86 0.51 -16.46
N GLN A 168 18.99 0.61 -17.17
CA GLN A 168 20.20 -0.17 -16.88
C GLN A 168 20.81 0.13 -15.50
N GLU A 169 20.62 1.34 -14.96
CA GLU A 169 21.09 1.69 -13.62
C GLU A 169 20.09 1.33 -12.51
N ARG A 170 18.79 1.49 -12.76
CA ARG A 170 17.71 1.27 -11.78
C ARG A 170 17.38 -0.21 -11.62
N ILE A 171 17.21 -0.94 -12.72
CA ILE A 171 16.63 -2.28 -12.71
C ILE A 171 17.50 -3.29 -11.94
N PRO A 172 18.85 -3.31 -12.04
CA PRO A 172 19.65 -4.22 -11.24
C PRO A 172 19.40 -4.06 -9.73
N LYS A 173 19.31 -2.81 -9.25
CA LYS A 173 18.99 -2.53 -7.83
C LYS A 173 17.60 -3.02 -7.44
N GLN A 174 16.63 -2.90 -8.35
CA GLN A 174 15.28 -3.45 -8.13
C GLN A 174 15.28 -4.97 -8.12
N LEU A 175 16.06 -5.64 -8.98
CA LEU A 175 16.18 -7.10 -9.00
C LEU A 175 16.82 -7.63 -7.71
N ASP A 176 17.88 -6.98 -7.23
CA ASP A 176 18.52 -7.31 -5.95
C ASP A 176 17.51 -7.13 -4.78
N GLU A 177 16.77 -6.03 -4.77
CA GLU A 177 15.73 -5.78 -3.78
C GLU A 177 14.61 -6.84 -3.81
N LEU A 178 14.19 -7.30 -4.99
CA LEU A 178 13.20 -8.39 -5.08
C LEU A 178 13.75 -9.70 -4.53
N GLN A 179 15.04 -10.01 -4.73
CA GLN A 179 15.64 -11.20 -4.15
C GLN A 179 15.67 -11.14 -2.62
N GLU A 180 16.09 -10.01 -2.05
CA GLU A 180 16.04 -9.78 -0.61
C GLU A 180 14.60 -9.88 -0.07
N PHE A 181 13.63 -9.32 -0.79
CA PHE A 181 12.22 -9.40 -0.40
C PHE A 181 11.67 -10.83 -0.41
N LYS A 182 12.01 -11.63 -1.44
CA LYS A 182 11.66 -13.06 -1.49
C LYS A 182 12.25 -13.82 -0.31
N GLN A 183 13.50 -13.53 0.05
CA GLN A 183 14.15 -14.14 1.21
C GLN A 183 13.44 -13.78 2.52
N LYS A 184 13.07 -12.51 2.74
CA LYS A 184 12.28 -12.08 3.91
C LYS A 184 10.95 -12.83 4.02
N ILE A 185 10.28 -13.08 2.90
CA ILE A 185 9.05 -13.89 2.87
C ILE A 185 9.35 -15.34 3.26
N ASP A 186 10.39 -15.96 2.72
CA ASP A 186 10.75 -17.35 3.05
C ASP A 186 11.11 -17.51 4.54
N GLU A 187 11.85 -16.56 5.10
CA GLU A 187 12.19 -16.54 6.52
C GLU A 187 10.92 -16.43 7.38
N LEU A 188 9.98 -15.54 7.05
CA LEU A 188 8.70 -15.44 7.75
C LEU A 188 7.90 -16.73 7.71
N LEU A 189 7.80 -17.35 6.52
CA LEU A 189 7.07 -18.60 6.35
C LEU A 189 7.72 -19.76 7.11
N ALA A 190 9.06 -19.81 7.15
CA ALA A 190 9.83 -20.79 7.89
C ALA A 190 9.70 -20.61 9.42
N GLU A 191 9.55 -19.36 9.88
CA GLU A 191 9.25 -19.02 11.27
C GLU A 191 7.79 -19.34 11.67
N GLY A 192 6.97 -19.81 10.73
CA GLY A 192 5.59 -20.20 11.00
C GLY A 192 4.62 -19.01 11.04
N TYR A 193 4.96 -17.87 10.43
CA TYR A 193 4.07 -16.72 10.34
C TYR A 193 2.75 -17.10 9.65
N ASP A 194 1.67 -17.03 10.43
CA ASP A 194 0.30 -17.28 9.98
C ASP A 194 -0.66 -16.29 10.68
N PRO A 195 -0.88 -15.10 10.09
CA PRO A 195 -1.61 -14.02 10.73
C PRO A 195 -3.10 -14.38 10.88
N GLN A 196 -3.67 -14.13 12.06
CA GLN A 196 -5.10 -14.33 12.34
C GLN A 196 -5.77 -12.99 12.63
N LEU A 197 -6.93 -12.72 12.04
CA LEU A 197 -7.59 -11.42 12.22
C LEU A 197 -7.87 -11.09 13.70
N ASP A 198 -8.28 -12.10 14.48
CA ASP A 198 -8.65 -11.97 15.90
C ASP A 198 -7.46 -11.65 16.82
N ASP A 199 -6.23 -11.90 16.37
CA ASP A 199 -5.01 -11.53 17.09
C ASP A 199 -4.74 -10.02 17.08
N GLY A 200 -5.46 -9.29 16.23
CA GLY A 200 -5.35 -7.85 16.09
C GLY A 200 -4.14 -7.40 15.25
N VAL A 201 -4.21 -6.14 14.81
CA VAL A 201 -3.23 -5.55 13.88
C VAL A 201 -1.80 -5.60 14.44
N GLY A 202 -1.61 -5.32 15.74
CA GLY A 202 -0.27 -5.23 16.32
C GLY A 202 0.52 -6.54 16.25
N LYS A 203 -0.11 -7.67 16.54
CA LYS A 203 0.53 -8.99 16.49
C LYS A 203 0.88 -9.38 15.04
N ASN A 204 -0.07 -9.19 14.12
CA ASN A 204 0.12 -9.59 12.73
C ASN A 204 1.11 -8.70 11.98
N ILE A 205 1.17 -7.40 12.25
CA ILE A 205 2.03 -6.48 11.50
C ILE A 205 3.47 -6.44 12.03
N ALA A 206 3.70 -6.79 13.31
CA ALA A 206 5.02 -6.72 13.94
C ALA A 206 6.12 -7.48 13.18
N PRO A 207 5.92 -8.73 12.72
CA PRO A 207 6.94 -9.46 11.96
C PRO A 207 7.28 -8.81 10.61
N LEU A 208 6.30 -8.15 9.97
CA LEU A 208 6.48 -7.41 8.71
C LEU A 208 7.24 -6.11 8.95
N GLN A 209 6.86 -5.34 9.98
CA GLN A 209 7.53 -4.08 10.32
C GLN A 209 8.99 -4.32 10.72
N LYS A 210 9.26 -5.35 11.54
CA LYS A 210 10.64 -5.74 11.93
C LYS A 210 11.56 -5.96 10.71
N ARG A 211 10.99 -6.44 9.60
CA ARG A 211 11.71 -6.75 8.36
C ARG A 211 11.70 -5.61 7.33
N GLY A 212 11.12 -4.47 7.69
CA GLY A 212 10.96 -3.31 6.80
C GLY A 212 10.12 -3.64 5.57
N MET A 213 9.07 -4.45 5.73
CA MET A 213 8.16 -4.85 4.64
C MET A 213 6.90 -3.98 4.55
N ILE A 214 6.82 -2.91 5.36
CA ILE A 214 5.75 -1.90 5.31
C ILE A 214 6.38 -0.51 5.19
N THR A 215 5.68 0.42 4.55
CA THR A 215 6.22 1.76 4.26
C THR A 215 6.15 2.74 5.44
N TYR A 216 5.40 2.42 6.50
CA TYR A 216 5.22 3.27 7.67
C TYR A 216 5.12 2.47 8.97
N ASP A 217 5.72 3.00 10.03
CA ASP A 217 5.70 2.38 11.36
C ASP A 217 4.30 2.51 11.99
N VAL A 218 3.61 1.38 12.04
CA VAL A 218 2.31 1.22 12.71
C VAL A 218 2.51 1.02 14.21
N LEU A 219 3.59 0.36 14.59
CA LEU A 219 4.02 0.14 15.97
C LEU A 219 5.19 1.07 16.31
N ASN A 220 5.14 1.71 17.48
CA ASN A 220 6.33 2.35 18.02
C ASN A 220 7.35 1.29 18.53
N PRO A 221 8.61 1.66 18.83
CA PRO A 221 9.63 0.68 19.22
C PRO A 221 9.24 -0.21 20.41
N GLY A 222 8.59 0.35 21.44
CA GLY A 222 8.15 -0.42 22.61
C GLY A 222 6.98 -1.36 22.29
N GLN A 223 6.06 -0.94 21.42
CA GLN A 223 5.00 -1.80 20.92
C GLN A 223 5.56 -2.94 20.06
N LEU A 224 6.51 -2.64 19.16
CA LEU A 224 7.14 -3.62 18.30
C LEU A 224 7.84 -4.71 19.12
N GLU A 225 8.65 -4.31 20.11
CA GLU A 225 9.29 -5.25 21.04
C GLU A 225 8.27 -6.10 21.81
N LYS A 226 7.18 -5.48 22.29
CA LYS A 226 6.09 -6.19 22.97
C LYS A 226 5.43 -7.25 22.07
N TYR A 227 5.04 -6.90 20.85
CA TYR A 227 4.29 -7.81 19.97
C TYR A 227 5.17 -8.92 19.36
N LEU A 228 6.49 -8.71 19.26
CA LEU A 228 7.41 -9.76 18.80
C LEU A 228 7.70 -10.82 19.86
N ASN A 229 7.57 -10.49 21.14
CA ASN A 229 7.93 -11.37 22.27
C ASN A 229 6.73 -11.82 23.10
N ALA A 230 5.50 -11.48 22.70
CA ALA A 230 4.32 -11.93 23.42
C ALA A 230 4.16 -13.44 23.24
N ASP A 231 4.12 -14.19 24.34
CA ASP A 231 3.61 -15.56 24.37
C ASP A 231 2.07 -15.46 24.28
N TRP A 232 1.51 -15.85 23.14
CA TRP A 232 0.06 -15.82 22.88
C TRP A 232 -0.50 -17.23 22.74
#